data_AF-U1ZRH3-F1
#
_entry.id   AF-U1ZRH3-F1
#
_cell.length_a   1.000
_cell.length_b   1.000
_cell.length_c   1.000
_cell.angle_alpha   90.00
_cell.angle_beta   90.00
_cell.angle_gamma   90.00
#
_symmetry.space_group_name_H-M   'P 1'
#
loop_
_entity.id
_entity.type
_entity.pdbx_description
1 polymer ?
#
loop_
_entity_poly.entity_id
_entity_poly.type
_entity_poly.pdbx_seq_one_letter_code
_entity_poly.pdbx_strand_id
1 'polypeptide(L)'
;DHAGRNALIGAAAGALVGGAAGYYTERQKQISDDRQRIASYGSDFERSTMDLDRSIVHAKAAQDCYQREFDNLRAAHRNKTMSDSEGRSRFAEILSGLKETNALLAAADGRTGEDIDTYTQAYEKDLQQVGVERQQVAVAAKVESAPAAKPAPAAKPVPQEAVVTEQKIQKASAKRSEAQQVSSRGTGMISSACNNPDLGDWAPDPCTSV
;
A
#
# COMPACT_ATOMS: atom_id res chain seq x y z
N ASP A 1 16.15 24.16 8.69
CA ASP A 1 16.49 22.75 8.91
C ASP A 1 15.32 21.91 9.45
N HIS A 2 14.35 21.54 8.62
CA HIS A 2 13.28 20.59 9.03
C HIS A 2 12.96 19.50 7.98
N ALA A 3 13.75 19.37 6.91
CA ALA A 3 13.58 18.32 5.91
C ALA A 3 14.05 16.90 6.36
N GLY A 4 14.49 16.75 7.61
CA GLY A 4 15.15 15.53 8.11
C GLY A 4 14.31 14.61 9.00
N ARG A 5 13.09 15.00 9.42
CA ARG A 5 12.33 14.22 10.42
C ARG A 5 11.44 13.10 9.84
N ASN A 6 11.20 13.08 8.53
CA ASN A 6 10.35 12.07 7.87
C ASN A 6 11.10 11.10 6.95
N ALA A 7 12.42 11.26 6.79
CA ALA A 7 13.22 10.43 5.88
C ALA A 7 13.50 8.99 6.40
N LEU A 8 12.97 8.63 7.58
CA LEU A 8 13.15 7.31 8.18
C LEU A 8 11.94 6.38 7.97
N ILE A 9 11.19 6.56 6.88
CA ILE A 9 10.17 5.58 6.46
C ILE A 9 10.83 4.58 5.51
N GLY A 10 11.30 3.48 6.11
CA GLY A 10 11.23 2.14 5.51
C GLY A 10 12.08 1.88 4.26
N ALA A 11 13.40 1.93 4.41
CA ALA A 11 14.29 1.10 3.60
C ALA A 11 14.39 -0.29 4.24
N ALA A 12 13.32 -1.09 4.15
CA ALA A 12 13.35 -2.47 4.62
C ALA A 12 12.67 -3.37 3.58
N ALA A 13 13.51 -4.09 2.81
CA ALA A 13 13.23 -5.23 1.91
C ALA A 13 12.26 -4.97 0.73
N GLY A 14 12.52 -5.40 -0.51
CA GLY A 14 13.70 -6.00 -1.11
C GLY A 14 13.88 -5.49 -2.54
N ALA A 15 15.07 -4.96 -2.85
CA ALA A 15 15.43 -4.76 -4.25
C ALA A 15 15.73 -6.16 -4.83
N LEU A 16 14.76 -6.74 -5.55
CA LEU A 16 14.98 -7.97 -6.31
C LEU A 16 15.84 -7.64 -7.53
N VAL A 17 17.15 -7.58 -7.33
CA VAL A 17 18.14 -7.45 -8.40
C VAL A 17 18.11 -8.74 -9.23
N GLY A 18 17.29 -8.76 -10.28
CA GLY A 18 17.14 -9.92 -11.18
C GLY A 18 15.72 -10.23 -11.65
N GLY A 19 14.71 -9.46 -11.20
CA GLY A 19 13.30 -9.69 -11.56
C GLY A 19 12.78 -11.08 -11.15
N ALA A 20 11.62 -11.46 -11.67
CA ALA A 20 10.98 -12.73 -11.30
C ALA A 20 11.77 -13.99 -11.65
N ALA A 21 12.49 -14.00 -12.78
CA ALA A 21 13.30 -15.14 -13.17
C ALA A 21 14.52 -15.34 -12.25
N GLY A 22 15.21 -14.25 -11.89
CA GLY A 22 16.33 -14.29 -10.97
C GLY A 22 15.89 -14.70 -9.56
N TYR A 23 14.80 -14.08 -9.07
CA TYR A 23 14.19 -14.42 -7.79
C TYR A 23 13.80 -15.91 -7.71
N TYR A 24 13.10 -16.40 -8.74
CA TYR A 24 12.67 -17.80 -8.83
C TYR A 24 13.84 -18.78 -8.77
N THR A 25 14.87 -18.53 -9.57
CA THR A 25 16.07 -19.38 -9.64
C THR A 25 16.80 -19.43 -8.30
N GLU A 26 16.92 -18.27 -7.64
CA GLU A 26 17.57 -18.18 -6.35
C GLU A 26 16.75 -18.89 -5.26
N ARG A 27 15.43 -18.75 -5.30
CA ARG A 27 14.54 -19.44 -4.36
C ARG A 27 14.59 -20.97 -4.50
N GLN A 28 14.67 -21.50 -5.72
CA GLN A 28 14.86 -22.95 -5.94
C GLN A 28 16.16 -23.48 -5.33
N LYS A 29 17.26 -22.71 -5.39
CA LYS A 29 18.53 -23.10 -4.77
C LYS A 29 18.45 -23.15 -3.25
N GLN A 30 17.68 -22.24 -2.66
CA GLN A 30 17.52 -22.14 -1.20
C GLN A 30 16.56 -23.20 -0.65
N ILE A 31 15.51 -23.53 -1.41
CA ILE A 31 14.44 -24.42 -0.97
C ILE A 31 14.14 -25.44 -2.07
N SER A 32 14.73 -26.63 -1.94
CA SER A 32 14.53 -27.72 -2.90
C SER A 32 13.14 -28.37 -2.79
N ASP A 33 12.52 -28.35 -1.61
CA ASP A 33 11.18 -28.90 -1.40
C ASP A 33 10.09 -27.96 -1.94
N ASP A 34 9.28 -28.45 -2.87
CA ASP A 34 8.27 -27.65 -3.56
C ASP A 34 7.20 -27.09 -2.62
N ARG A 35 6.79 -27.83 -1.59
CA ARG A 35 5.76 -27.37 -0.64
C ARG A 35 6.29 -26.26 0.24
N GLN A 36 7.51 -26.41 0.74
CA GLN A 36 8.20 -25.36 1.50
C GLN A 36 8.43 -24.13 0.63
N ARG A 37 8.77 -24.31 -0.65
CA ARG A 37 8.98 -23.21 -1.58
C ARG A 37 7.68 -22.45 -1.87
N ILE A 38 6.59 -23.17 -2.15
CA ILE A 38 5.24 -22.61 -2.31
C ILE A 38 4.79 -21.83 -1.06
N ALA A 39 5.03 -22.38 0.14
CA ALA A 39 4.71 -21.72 1.40
C ALA A 39 5.56 -20.45 1.63
N SER A 40 6.82 -20.45 1.18
CA SER A 40 7.74 -19.32 1.36
C SER A 40 7.26 -18.04 0.67
N TYR A 41 6.66 -18.14 -0.52
CA TYR A 41 6.05 -16.99 -1.20
C TYR A 41 4.97 -16.34 -0.35
N GLY A 42 4.17 -17.15 0.36
CA GLY A 42 3.18 -16.66 1.31
C GLY A 42 3.80 -15.74 2.37
N SER A 43 4.94 -16.14 2.94
CA SER A 43 5.67 -15.32 3.92
C SER A 43 6.23 -14.04 3.32
N ASP A 44 6.69 -14.08 2.07
CA ASP A 44 7.18 -12.89 1.36
C ASP A 44 6.04 -11.91 1.06
N PHE A 45 4.88 -12.39 0.60
CA PHE A 45 3.67 -11.56 0.44
C PHE A 45 3.25 -10.91 1.75
N GLU A 46 3.26 -11.65 2.85
CA GLU A 46 2.89 -11.14 4.16
C GLU A 46 3.84 -10.04 4.64
N ARG A 47 5.15 -10.22 4.41
CA ARG A 47 6.16 -9.22 4.75
C ARG A 47 5.94 -7.92 3.97
N SER A 48 5.87 -7.97 2.65
CA SER A 48 5.64 -6.76 1.82
C SER A 48 4.30 -6.10 2.18
N THR A 49 3.28 -6.90 2.49
CA THR A 49 1.97 -6.38 2.93
C THR A 49 2.03 -5.69 4.31
N MET A 50 2.80 -6.20 5.27
CA MET A 50 2.96 -5.57 6.58
C MET A 50 3.66 -4.20 6.48
N ASP A 51 4.64 -4.07 5.60
CA ASP A 51 5.35 -2.80 5.39
C ASP A 51 4.43 -1.76 4.72
N LEU A 52 3.56 -2.19 3.81
CA LEU A 52 2.50 -1.35 3.26
C LEU A 52 1.46 -0.96 4.33
N ASP A 53 1.02 -1.91 5.15
CA ASP A 53 0.03 -1.66 6.21
C ASP A 53 0.51 -0.60 7.21
N ARG A 54 1.79 -0.65 7.60
CA ARG A 54 2.42 0.40 8.41
C ARG A 54 2.38 1.76 7.71
N SER A 55 2.70 1.79 6.42
CA SER A 55 2.66 3.02 5.62
C SER A 55 1.24 3.60 5.53
N ILE A 56 0.23 2.75 5.36
CA ILE A 56 -1.19 3.12 5.40
C ILE A 56 -1.56 3.76 6.75
N VAL A 57 -1.19 3.12 7.87
CA VAL A 57 -1.49 3.64 9.21
C VAL A 57 -0.85 5.01 9.43
N HIS A 58 0.41 5.17 9.05
CA HIS A 58 1.11 6.46 9.16
C HIS A 58 0.47 7.53 8.27
N ALA A 59 0.11 7.18 7.03
CA ALA A 59 -0.54 8.12 6.12
C ALA A 59 -1.91 8.58 6.64
N LYS A 60 -2.74 7.67 7.17
CA LYS A 60 -4.02 8.01 7.79
C LYS A 60 -3.84 8.97 8.98
N ALA A 61 -2.89 8.67 9.88
CA ALA A 61 -2.62 9.50 11.03
C ALA A 61 -2.15 10.92 10.63
N ALA A 62 -1.28 11.01 9.62
CA ALA A 62 -0.83 12.29 9.06
C ALA A 62 -1.97 13.07 8.42
N GLN A 63 -2.81 12.42 7.61
CA GLN A 63 -4.01 13.04 7.02
C GLN A 63 -4.96 13.57 8.11
N ASP A 64 -5.25 12.79 9.15
CA ASP A 64 -6.11 13.24 10.24
C ASP A 64 -5.50 14.44 11.00
N CYS A 65 -4.17 14.50 11.12
CA CYS A 65 -3.46 15.64 11.69
C CYS A 65 -3.62 16.90 10.83
N TYR A 66 -3.30 16.80 9.54
CA TYR A 66 -3.41 17.93 8.61
C TYR A 66 -4.83 18.43 8.44
N GLN A 67 -5.83 17.54 8.51
CA GLN A 67 -7.23 17.96 8.51
C GLN A 67 -7.54 18.89 9.70
N ARG A 68 -7.10 18.51 10.91
CA ARG A 68 -7.30 19.35 12.10
C ARG A 68 -6.54 20.68 12.00
N GLU A 69 -5.30 20.66 11.53
CA GLU A 69 -4.52 21.88 11.32
C GLU A 69 -5.19 22.80 10.30
N PHE A 70 -5.76 22.25 9.24
CA PHE A 70 -6.51 23.01 8.26
C PHE A 70 -7.79 23.65 8.86
N ASP A 71 -8.55 22.91 9.66
CA ASP A 71 -9.73 23.45 10.33
C ASP A 71 -9.38 24.54 11.35
N ASN A 72 -8.27 24.37 12.07
CA ASN A 72 -7.73 25.40 12.98
C ASN A 72 -7.29 26.65 12.21
N LEU A 73 -6.61 26.48 11.08
CA LEU A 73 -6.18 27.58 10.22
C LEU A 73 -7.38 28.37 9.70
N ARG A 74 -8.43 27.68 9.23
CA ARG A 74 -9.70 28.31 8.82
C ARG A 74 -10.35 29.10 9.94
N ALA A 75 -10.38 28.55 11.15
CA ALA A 75 -10.93 29.26 12.30
C ALA A 75 -10.11 30.51 12.65
N ALA A 76 -8.79 30.42 12.62
CA ALA A 76 -7.90 31.54 12.89
C ALA A 76 -8.02 32.65 11.85
N HIS A 77 -8.19 32.30 10.57
CA HIS A 77 -8.48 33.24 9.49
C HIS A 77 -9.79 33.99 9.74
N ARG A 78 -10.90 33.26 9.94
CA ARG A 78 -12.23 33.85 10.18
C ARG A 78 -12.24 34.77 11.41
N ASN A 79 -11.55 34.37 12.47
CA ASN A 79 -11.48 35.12 13.72
C ASN A 79 -10.41 36.21 13.73
N LYS A 80 -9.62 36.35 12.64
CA LYS A 80 -8.51 37.31 12.51
C LYS A 80 -7.49 37.22 13.65
N THR A 81 -7.23 36.00 14.14
CA THR A 81 -6.31 35.75 15.26
C THR A 81 -4.89 35.41 14.81
N MET A 82 -4.62 35.44 13.49
CA MET A 82 -3.34 35.09 12.89
C MET A 82 -3.00 36.09 11.78
N SER A 83 -1.72 36.42 11.64
CA SER A 83 -1.25 37.28 10.56
C SER A 83 -1.32 36.56 9.21
N ASP A 84 -1.53 37.30 8.12
CA ASP A 84 -1.61 36.68 6.80
C ASP A 84 -0.31 35.98 6.38
N SER A 85 0.85 36.50 6.78
CA SER A 85 2.14 35.87 6.49
C SER A 85 2.27 34.51 7.19
N GLU A 86 1.85 34.43 8.46
CA GLU A 86 1.85 33.18 9.21
C GLU A 86 0.82 32.21 8.63
N GLY A 87 -0.38 32.70 8.30
CA GLY A 87 -1.46 31.92 7.72
C GLY A 87 -1.08 31.27 6.39
N ARG A 88 -0.49 32.04 5.47
CA ARG A 88 0.05 31.53 4.20
C ARG A 88 1.14 30.48 4.41
N SER A 89 2.05 30.70 5.36
CA SER A 89 3.14 29.76 5.68
C SER A 89 2.57 28.43 6.18
N ARG A 90 1.66 28.47 7.17
CA ARG A 90 1.03 27.26 7.72
C ARG A 90 0.20 26.54 6.67
N PHE A 91 -0.49 27.27 5.79
CA PHE A 91 -1.25 26.65 4.71
C PHE A 91 -0.32 25.90 3.74
N ALA A 92 0.78 26.52 3.32
CA ALA A 92 1.77 25.88 2.47
C ALA A 92 2.37 24.63 3.11
N GLU A 93 2.64 24.65 4.42
CA GLU A 93 3.11 23.49 5.19
C GLU A 93 2.09 22.35 5.19
N ILE A 94 0.80 22.63 5.42
CA ILE A 94 -0.27 21.62 5.38
C ILE A 94 -0.33 20.95 4.01
N LEU A 95 -0.33 21.74 2.93
CA LEU A 95 -0.39 21.20 1.57
C LEU A 95 0.87 20.42 1.21
N SER A 96 2.04 20.91 1.58
CA SER A 96 3.31 20.22 1.37
C SER A 96 3.34 18.88 2.11
N GLY A 97 2.93 18.88 3.39
CA GLY A 97 2.86 17.69 4.21
C GLY A 97 1.87 16.63 3.69
N LEU A 98 0.71 17.05 3.20
CA LEU A 98 -0.25 16.15 2.54
C LEU A 98 0.31 15.56 1.24
N LYS A 99 0.98 16.39 0.41
CA LYS A 99 1.63 15.93 -0.83
C LYS A 99 2.74 14.93 -0.55
N GLU A 100 3.60 15.23 0.42
CA GLU A 100 4.69 14.33 0.85
C GLU A 100 4.12 13.01 1.39
N THR A 101 3.10 13.06 2.24
CA THR A 101 2.42 11.87 2.78
C THR A 101 1.88 10.98 1.67
N ASN A 102 1.21 11.56 0.66
CA ASN A 102 0.70 10.82 -0.49
C ASN A 102 1.82 10.24 -1.35
N ALA A 103 2.90 10.99 -1.57
CA ALA A 103 4.05 10.52 -2.35
C ALA A 103 4.74 9.33 -1.68
N LEU A 104 4.90 9.37 -0.35
CA LEU A 104 5.47 8.27 0.43
C LEU A 104 4.58 7.03 0.38
N LEU A 105 3.25 7.19 0.53
CA LEU A 105 2.31 6.07 0.41
C LEU A 105 2.30 5.48 -1.00
N ALA A 106 2.35 6.32 -2.04
CA ALA A 106 2.41 5.87 -3.43
C ALA A 106 3.70 5.10 -3.73
N ALA A 107 4.84 5.56 -3.21
CA ALA A 107 6.11 4.84 -3.34
C ALA A 107 6.07 3.48 -2.61
N ALA A 108 5.45 3.42 -1.43
CA ALA A 108 5.26 2.17 -0.69
C ALA A 108 4.33 1.18 -1.44
N ASP A 109 3.20 1.65 -1.97
CA ASP A 109 2.30 0.82 -2.79
C ASP A 109 2.98 0.34 -4.08
N GLY A 110 3.74 1.21 -4.74
CA GLY A 110 4.49 0.87 -5.95
C GLY A 110 5.49 -0.27 -5.71
N ARG A 111 6.33 -0.14 -4.68
CA ARG A 111 7.28 -1.19 -4.29
C ARG A 111 6.57 -2.50 -3.91
N THR A 112 5.48 -2.40 -3.15
CA THR A 112 4.69 -3.57 -2.77
C THR A 112 4.07 -4.25 -4.00
N GLY A 113 3.68 -3.47 -5.01
CA GLY A 113 3.21 -3.98 -6.29
C GLY A 113 4.30 -4.76 -7.03
N GLU A 114 5.50 -4.20 -7.15
CA GLU A 114 6.64 -4.88 -7.79
C GLU A 114 7.01 -6.20 -7.08
N ASP A 115 7.00 -6.20 -5.75
CA ASP A 115 7.21 -7.39 -4.92
C ASP A 115 6.13 -8.45 -5.20
N ILE A 116 4.85 -8.06 -5.15
CA ILE A 116 3.73 -8.97 -5.39
C ILE A 116 3.81 -9.57 -6.79
N ASP A 117 4.06 -8.75 -7.81
CA ASP A 117 4.17 -9.23 -9.20
C ASP A 117 5.32 -10.22 -9.34
N THR A 118 6.45 -9.93 -8.70
CA THR A 118 7.63 -10.80 -8.72
C THR A 118 7.36 -12.14 -8.05
N TYR A 119 6.80 -12.13 -6.84
CA TYR A 119 6.50 -13.34 -6.08
C TYR A 119 5.39 -14.15 -6.75
N THR A 120 4.40 -13.49 -7.34
CA THR A 120 3.29 -14.16 -8.06
C THR A 120 3.82 -14.91 -9.28
N GLN A 121 4.68 -14.30 -10.09
CA GLN A 121 5.28 -14.98 -11.24
C GLN A 121 6.14 -16.19 -10.84
N ALA A 122 6.88 -16.09 -9.73
CA ALA A 122 7.66 -17.21 -9.20
C ALA A 122 6.77 -18.33 -8.65
N TYR A 123 5.73 -17.96 -7.91
CA TYR A 123 4.72 -18.87 -7.38
C TYR A 123 3.99 -19.63 -8.49
N GLU A 124 3.56 -18.95 -9.55
CA GLU A 124 2.89 -19.56 -10.69
C GLU A 124 3.78 -20.60 -11.40
N LYS A 125 5.09 -20.35 -11.50
CA LYS A 125 6.03 -21.34 -12.04
C LYS A 125 6.12 -22.59 -11.17
N ASP A 126 6.17 -22.44 -9.85
CA ASP A 126 6.18 -23.61 -8.95
C ASP A 126 4.87 -24.38 -8.95
N LEU A 127 3.73 -23.68 -9.05
CA LEU A 127 2.44 -24.34 -9.22
C LEU A 127 2.41 -25.21 -10.47
N GLN A 128 2.91 -24.69 -11.60
CA GLN A 128 3.00 -25.43 -12.85
C GLN A 128 3.90 -26.66 -12.72
N GLN A 129 5.02 -26.57 -11.98
CA GLN A 129 5.90 -27.72 -11.72
C GLN A 129 5.20 -28.83 -10.94
N VAL A 130 4.34 -28.49 -9.97
CA VAL A 130 3.54 -29.47 -9.22
C VAL A 130 2.23 -29.84 -9.92
N GLY A 131 2.02 -29.39 -11.17
CA GLY A 131 0.89 -29.78 -12.01
C GLY A 131 -0.46 -29.16 -11.63
N VAL A 132 -0.42 -28.00 -10.97
CA VAL A 132 -1.58 -27.23 -10.50
C VAL A 132 -1.60 -25.86 -11.17
N GLU A 133 -2.77 -25.41 -11.60
CA GLU A 133 -2.93 -24.05 -12.14
C GLU A 133 -3.34 -23.09 -11.03
N ARG A 134 -2.79 -21.87 -11.02
CA ARG A 134 -3.15 -20.86 -10.00
C ARG A 134 -4.65 -20.59 -9.92
N GLN A 135 -5.34 -20.62 -11.06
CA GLN A 135 -6.79 -20.44 -11.09
C GLN A 135 -7.53 -21.53 -10.28
N GLN A 136 -7.01 -22.77 -10.27
CA GLN A 136 -7.57 -23.86 -9.46
C GLN A 136 -7.34 -23.60 -7.97
N VAL A 137 -6.16 -23.08 -7.61
CA VAL A 137 -5.85 -22.67 -6.24
C VAL A 137 -6.75 -21.52 -5.77
N ALA A 138 -6.97 -20.52 -6.62
CA ALA A 138 -7.84 -19.39 -6.31
C ALA A 138 -9.30 -19.81 -6.06
N VAL A 139 -9.80 -20.80 -6.81
CA VAL A 139 -11.12 -21.39 -6.55
C VAL A 139 -11.13 -22.13 -5.21
N ALA A 140 -10.11 -22.95 -4.92
CA ALA A 140 -10.00 -23.67 -3.65
C ALA A 140 -9.92 -22.71 -2.45
N ALA A 141 -9.13 -21.65 -2.55
CA ALA A 141 -9.00 -20.61 -1.53
C ALA A 141 -10.33 -19.91 -1.23
N LYS A 142 -11.14 -19.63 -2.25
CA LYS A 142 -12.48 -19.04 -2.08
C LYS A 142 -13.43 -19.98 -1.36
N VAL A 143 -13.43 -21.27 -1.70
CA VAL A 143 -14.28 -22.28 -1.05
C VAL A 143 -13.91 -22.43 0.43
N GLU A 144 -12.62 -22.46 0.76
CA GLU A 144 -12.16 -22.58 2.15
C GLU A 144 -12.43 -21.33 3.00
N SER A 145 -12.50 -20.15 2.38
CA SER A 145 -12.86 -18.89 3.04
C SER A 145 -14.38 -18.69 3.27
N ALA A 146 -15.24 -19.55 2.72
CA ALA A 146 -16.69 -19.44 2.85
C ALA A 146 -17.21 -20.10 4.15
N PRO A 147 -18.25 -19.53 4.82
CA PRO A 147 -18.91 -20.20 5.93
C PRO A 147 -19.45 -21.57 5.48
N ALA A 148 -19.15 -22.62 6.26
CA ALA A 148 -19.29 -24.03 5.92
C ALA A 148 -20.51 -24.37 5.03
N ALA A 149 -20.26 -24.55 3.74
CA ALA A 149 -21.16 -25.21 2.79
C ALA A 149 -20.45 -26.41 2.16
N LYS A 150 -21.26 -27.39 1.76
CA LYS A 150 -20.91 -28.80 1.44
C LYS A 150 -19.71 -28.99 0.49
N PRO A 151 -19.02 -30.15 0.57
CA PRO A 151 -17.83 -30.44 -0.22
C PRO A 151 -18.13 -30.44 -1.72
N ALA A 152 -17.36 -29.68 -2.50
CA ALA A 152 -17.36 -29.73 -3.96
C ALA A 152 -16.59 -30.98 -4.48
N PRO A 153 -16.85 -31.45 -5.71
CA PRO A 153 -16.26 -32.67 -6.24
C PRO A 153 -14.74 -32.55 -6.44
N ALA A 154 -14.03 -33.67 -6.26
CA ALA A 154 -12.58 -33.80 -6.29
C ALA A 154 -11.96 -33.30 -7.61
N ALA A 155 -11.52 -32.03 -7.61
CA ALA A 155 -10.43 -31.58 -8.45
C ALA A 155 -9.11 -32.24 -7.98
N LYS A 156 -8.06 -32.23 -8.81
CA LYS A 156 -6.71 -32.63 -8.37
C LYS A 156 -6.43 -32.03 -6.98
N PRO A 157 -5.84 -32.79 -6.04
CA PRO A 157 -5.61 -32.29 -4.68
C PRO A 157 -4.69 -31.07 -4.76
N VAL A 158 -5.27 -29.89 -4.58
CA VAL A 158 -4.52 -28.64 -4.51
C VAL A 158 -3.72 -28.67 -3.21
N PRO A 159 -2.40 -28.41 -3.22
CA PRO A 159 -1.60 -28.35 -2.00
C PRO A 159 -2.16 -27.30 -1.04
N GLN A 160 -2.27 -27.64 0.24
CA GLN A 160 -2.78 -26.71 1.26
C GLN A 160 -1.91 -25.46 1.35
N GLU A 161 -0.60 -25.62 1.18
CA GLU A 161 0.39 -24.54 1.15
C GLU A 161 0.08 -23.56 0.02
N ALA A 162 -0.36 -24.06 -1.13
CA ALA A 162 -0.77 -23.21 -2.25
C ALA A 162 -2.02 -22.40 -1.90
N VAL A 163 -3.01 -23.02 -1.25
CA VAL A 163 -4.24 -22.33 -0.83
C VAL A 163 -3.95 -21.21 0.17
N VAL A 164 -3.12 -21.48 1.17
CA VAL A 164 -2.72 -20.49 2.17
C VAL A 164 -1.93 -19.34 1.50
N THR A 165 -1.00 -19.65 0.60
CA THR A 165 -0.26 -18.62 -0.15
C THR A 165 -1.21 -17.76 -1.00
N GLU A 166 -2.20 -18.35 -1.67
CA GLU A 166 -3.16 -17.59 -2.47
C GLU A 166 -4.06 -16.69 -1.61
N GLN A 167 -4.45 -17.12 -0.41
CA GLN A 167 -5.15 -16.24 0.55
C GLN A 167 -4.31 -15.02 0.93
N LYS A 168 -2.99 -15.19 1.09
CA LYS A 168 -2.08 -14.07 1.37
C LYS A 168 -1.95 -13.12 0.16
N ILE A 169 -1.97 -13.63 -1.07
CA ILE A 169 -2.03 -12.79 -2.29
C ILE A 169 -3.31 -11.95 -2.32
N GLN A 170 -4.45 -12.55 -1.96
CA GLN A 170 -5.73 -11.84 -1.89
C GLN A 170 -5.71 -10.73 -0.83
N LYS A 171 -5.14 -11.01 0.35
CA LYS A 171 -4.94 -10.01 1.41
C LYS A 171 -4.02 -8.88 0.95
N ALA A 172 -2.93 -9.20 0.26
CA ALA A 172 -2.00 -8.22 -0.29
C ALA A 172 -2.71 -7.29 -1.30
N SER A 173 -3.48 -7.87 -2.22
CA SER A 173 -4.33 -7.12 -3.18
C SER A 173 -5.33 -6.18 -2.48
N ALA A 174 -6.00 -6.66 -1.43
CA ALA A 174 -6.92 -5.84 -0.65
C ALA A 174 -6.21 -4.66 0.03
N LYS A 175 -5.01 -4.89 0.58
CA LYS A 175 -4.21 -3.84 1.21
C LYS A 175 -3.70 -2.79 0.22
N ARG A 176 -3.36 -3.19 -1.01
CA ARG A 176 -3.06 -2.24 -2.09
C ARG A 176 -4.26 -1.37 -2.44
N SER A 177 -5.46 -1.96 -2.52
CA SER A 177 -6.69 -1.18 -2.73
C SER A 177 -6.92 -0.18 -1.58
N GLU A 178 -6.66 -0.57 -0.33
CA GLU A 178 -6.73 0.33 0.81
C GLU A 178 -5.71 1.49 0.71
N ALA A 179 -4.47 1.22 0.31
CA ALA A 179 -3.46 2.25 0.09
C ALA A 179 -3.90 3.26 -0.99
N GLN A 180 -4.48 2.77 -2.08
CA GLN A 180 -5.03 3.62 -3.15
C GLN A 180 -6.16 4.51 -2.63
N GLN A 181 -7.08 3.97 -1.84
CA GLN A 181 -8.17 4.75 -1.23
C GLN A 181 -7.63 5.85 -0.30
N VAL A 182 -6.63 5.55 0.52
CA VAL A 182 -5.98 6.54 1.40
C VAL A 182 -5.27 7.61 0.59
N SER A 183 -4.58 7.25 -0.50
CA SER A 183 -3.95 8.22 -1.41
C SER A 183 -5.01 9.13 -2.06
N SER A 184 -6.12 8.57 -2.55
CA SER A 184 -7.25 9.35 -3.09
C SER A 184 -7.84 10.30 -2.05
N ARG A 185 -8.00 9.86 -0.79
CA ARG A 185 -8.44 10.72 0.31
C ARG A 185 -7.50 11.92 0.48
N GLY A 186 -6.19 11.69 0.55
CA GLY A 186 -5.22 12.78 0.71
C GLY A 186 -5.24 13.77 -0.45
N THR A 187 -5.38 13.29 -1.69
CA THR A 187 -5.56 14.14 -2.88
C THR A 187 -6.84 14.96 -2.79
N GLY A 188 -7.94 14.35 -2.33
CA GLY A 188 -9.19 15.05 -2.06
C GLY A 188 -9.05 16.15 -1.00
N MET A 189 -8.27 15.91 0.05
CA MET A 189 -7.97 16.93 1.06
C MET A 189 -7.19 18.11 0.49
N ILE A 190 -6.18 17.86 -0.35
CA ILE A 190 -5.43 18.93 -1.03
C ILE A 190 -6.37 19.76 -1.92
N SER A 191 -7.19 19.10 -2.74
CA SER A 191 -8.16 19.78 -3.61
C SER A 191 -9.18 20.57 -2.82
N SER A 192 -9.75 19.99 -1.76
CA SER A 192 -10.71 20.69 -0.90
C SER A 192 -10.09 21.89 -0.18
N ALA A 193 -8.81 21.80 0.20
CA ALA A 193 -8.11 22.88 0.86
C ALA A 193 -7.83 24.03 -0.12
N CYS A 194 -7.29 23.72 -1.31
CA CYS A 194 -7.01 24.70 -2.35
C CYS A 194 -8.25 25.42 -2.89
N ASN A 195 -9.39 24.73 -2.95
CA ASN A 195 -10.65 25.29 -3.43
C ASN A 195 -11.50 25.94 -2.32
N ASN A 196 -10.94 26.13 -1.12
CA ASN A 196 -11.70 26.67 0.01
C ASN A 196 -11.82 28.20 -0.08
N PRO A 197 -13.05 28.76 -0.16
CA PRO A 197 -13.23 30.21 -0.28
C PRO A 197 -12.83 30.97 0.99
N ASP A 198 -12.84 30.32 2.17
CA ASP A 198 -12.46 30.95 3.43
C ASP A 198 -10.95 31.26 3.50
N LEU A 199 -10.13 30.65 2.64
CA LEU A 199 -8.67 30.80 2.65
C LEU A 199 -8.12 31.26 1.30
N GLY A 200 -8.96 31.80 0.41
CA GLY A 200 -8.58 32.12 -0.96
C GLY A 200 -7.44 33.16 -1.08
N ASP A 201 -7.33 34.07 -0.11
CA ASP A 201 -6.25 35.06 0.00
C ASP A 201 -4.95 34.49 0.61
N TRP A 202 -5.04 33.31 1.24
CA TRP A 202 -3.90 32.58 1.80
C TRP A 202 -3.47 31.40 0.94
N ALA A 203 -4.28 31.00 -0.04
CA ALA A 203 -3.98 29.91 -0.95
C ALA A 203 -2.66 30.17 -1.70
N PRO A 204 -1.69 29.24 -1.65
CA PRO A 204 -0.43 29.42 -2.36
C PRO A 204 -0.62 29.23 -3.87
N ASP A 205 0.24 29.84 -4.69
CA ASP A 205 0.27 29.70 -6.16
C ASP A 205 0.03 28.26 -6.67
N PRO A 206 0.64 27.20 -6.12
CA PRO A 206 0.36 25.82 -6.53
C PRO A 206 -1.07 25.31 -6.30
N CYS A 207 -1.97 26.07 -5.68
CA CYS A 207 -3.41 25.81 -5.66
C CYS A 207 -4.14 26.30 -6.92
N THR A 208 -3.49 27.13 -7.76
CA THR A 208 -4.07 27.64 -9.02
C THR A 208 -4.05 26.62 -10.16
N SER A 209 -3.32 25.51 -9.98
CA SER A 209 -3.15 24.44 -10.97
C SER A 209 -3.63 23.06 -10.47
N VAL A 210 -4.38 23.00 -9.36
CA VAL A 210 -4.97 21.77 -8.80
C VAL A 210 -6.26 21.43 -9.50
#